data_AF-A0A1D6PUQ1-F1
#
_entry.id   AF-A0A1D6PUQ1-F1
#
_cell.length_a   1.000
_cell.length_b   1.000
_cell.length_c   1.000
_cell.angle_alpha   90.00
_cell.angle_beta   90.00
_cell.angle_gamma   90.00
#
_symmetry.space_group_name_H-M   'P 1'
#
loop_
_entity.id
_entity.type
_entity.pdbx_description
1 polymer ?
#
loop_
_entity_poly.entity_id
_entity_poly.type
_entity_poly.pdbx_seq_one_letter_code
_entity_poly.pdbx_strand_id
1 'polypeptide(L)'
;MHPVKVNGFVCKDPMAVNADDFFKAAKLDQPRDTTKSKGTLYVGFVTSNQADRSNRLFAKVLNKGDVFVFPQGLIHFQFNPVHDKPAVALAALSSQNPGAITIANAVFGSKPPISDDVLAKAFQVQKGTIDWLQAQFWENNHY
;
A
#
# COMPACT_ATOMS: atom_id res chain seq x y z
N MET A 1 17.54 -1.31 31.45
CA MET A 1 16.67 -2.50 31.34
C MET A 1 16.33 -2.71 29.87
N HIS A 2 16.39 -3.94 29.37
CA HIS A 2 15.95 -4.24 28.01
C HIS A 2 14.42 -4.37 28.01
N PRO A 3 13.69 -3.68 27.12
CA PRO A 3 12.25 -3.84 27.04
C PRO A 3 11.90 -5.29 26.68
N VAL A 4 10.90 -5.84 27.39
CA VAL A 4 10.34 -7.17 27.10
C VAL A 4 9.69 -7.13 25.72
N LYS A 5 10.02 -8.10 24.86
CA LYS A 5 9.40 -8.24 23.53
C LYS A 5 8.16 -9.11 23.65
N VAL A 6 7.03 -8.60 23.14
CA VAL A 6 5.74 -9.31 23.06
C VAL A 6 5.17 -9.20 21.65
N ASN A 7 4.14 -9.99 21.33
CA ASN A 7 3.37 -9.77 20.11
C ASN A 7 2.50 -8.51 20.27
N GLY A 8 2.74 -7.49 19.45
CA GLY A 8 2.10 -6.18 19.57
C GLY A 8 2.87 -5.22 20.48
N PHE A 9 2.16 -4.56 21.40
CA PHE A 9 2.74 -3.62 22.35
C PHE A 9 2.31 -3.96 23.77
N VAL A 10 3.19 -3.69 24.74
CA VAL A 10 2.87 -3.84 26.17
C VAL A 10 1.92 -2.71 26.57
N CYS A 11 0.87 -3.04 27.33
CA CYS A 11 -0.01 -2.04 27.92
C CYS A 11 0.69 -1.33 29.09
N LYS A 12 0.48 -0.03 29.21
CA LYS A 12 0.86 0.74 30.41
C LYS A 12 -0.04 0.34 31.58
N ASP A 13 0.47 0.49 32.81
CA ASP A 13 -0.32 0.28 34.03
C ASP A 13 -1.59 1.17 33.99
N PRO A 14 -2.80 0.61 34.17
CA PRO A 14 -4.04 1.39 34.20
C PRO A 14 -4.05 2.55 35.20
N MET A 15 -3.27 2.47 36.29
CA MET A 15 -3.14 3.56 37.27
C MET A 15 -2.17 4.67 36.83
N ALA A 16 -1.37 4.41 35.79
CA ALA A 16 -0.39 5.34 35.25
C ALA A 16 -0.81 5.95 33.90
N VAL A 17 -1.90 5.48 33.28
CA VAL A 17 -2.38 6.04 32.02
C VAL A 17 -3.08 7.38 32.23
N ASN A 18 -3.04 8.24 31.22
CA ASN A 18 -3.83 9.47 31.12
C ASN A 18 -4.40 9.63 29.69
N ALA A 19 -5.18 10.69 29.45
CA ALA A 19 -5.84 10.91 28.17
C ALA A 19 -4.87 11.03 26.99
N ASP A 20 -3.68 11.58 27.21
CA ASP A 20 -2.67 11.77 26.16
C ASP A 20 -2.07 10.44 25.69
N ASP A 21 -2.08 9.39 26.53
CA ASP A 21 -1.63 8.04 26.13
C ASP A 21 -2.55 7.39 25.08
N PHE A 22 -3.82 7.82 25.00
CA PHE A 22 -4.81 7.33 24.03
C PHE A 22 -5.08 8.32 22.89
N PHE A 23 -4.66 9.58 23.06
CA PHE A 23 -4.87 10.61 22.07
C PHE A 23 -3.72 10.64 21.07
N LYS A 24 -4.05 10.42 19.80
CA LYS A 24 -3.16 10.71 18.68
C LYS A 24 -3.87 11.67 17.76
N ALA A 25 -3.34 12.88 17.63
CA ALA A 25 -3.80 13.84 16.63
C ALA A 25 -3.53 13.27 15.23
N ALA A 26 -4.49 12.53 14.70
CA ALA A 26 -4.40 11.90 13.38
C ALA A 26 -4.56 12.92 12.25
N LYS A 27 -5.04 14.13 12.58
CA LYS A 27 -5.27 15.24 11.62
C LYS A 27 -6.11 14.78 10.42
N LEU A 28 -7.00 13.81 10.62
CA LEU A 28 -7.95 13.33 9.60
C LEU A 28 -9.02 14.39 9.31
N ASP A 29 -9.26 15.26 10.28
CA ASP A 29 -10.12 16.43 10.24
C ASP A 29 -9.44 17.66 9.65
N GLN A 30 -8.10 17.76 9.72
CA GLN A 30 -7.35 18.79 9.00
C GLN A 30 -7.52 18.50 7.50
N PRO A 31 -8.29 19.31 6.77
CA PRO A 31 -8.44 19.09 5.36
C PRO A 31 -7.06 19.30 4.73
N ARG A 32 -6.47 18.26 4.14
CA ARG A 32 -5.78 18.52 2.87
C ARG A 32 -6.83 19.19 1.98
N ASP A 33 -6.48 20.18 1.16
CA ASP A 33 -7.48 20.90 0.35
C ASP A 33 -8.33 19.92 -0.48
N THR A 34 -9.50 19.56 0.05
CA THR A 34 -10.49 18.66 -0.54
C THR A 34 -11.60 19.46 -1.22
N THR A 35 -11.56 20.79 -1.13
CA THR A 35 -12.54 21.64 -1.84
C THR A 35 -12.41 21.52 -3.35
N LYS A 36 -11.23 21.11 -3.83
CA LYS A 36 -10.96 20.75 -5.23
C LYS A 36 -10.97 19.25 -5.52
N SER A 37 -11.25 18.38 -4.54
CA SER A 37 -11.23 16.93 -4.77
C SER A 37 -12.48 16.47 -5.54
N LYS A 38 -12.46 16.71 -6.84
CA LYS A 38 -13.45 16.26 -7.83
C LYS A 38 -12.93 15.07 -8.65
N GLY A 39 -11.73 14.59 -8.34
CA GLY A 39 -11.13 13.44 -8.99
C GLY A 39 -11.84 12.15 -8.62
N THR A 40 -11.63 11.14 -9.45
CA THR A 40 -12.10 9.77 -9.25
C THR A 40 -10.91 8.86 -9.05
N LEU A 41 -11.11 7.71 -8.41
CA LEU A 41 -10.07 6.69 -8.28
C LEU A 41 -10.43 5.45 -9.07
N TYR A 42 -9.61 5.08 -10.05
CA TYR A 42 -9.62 3.74 -10.60
C TYR A 42 -8.92 2.81 -9.62
N VAL A 43 -9.69 1.92 -9.01
CA VAL A 43 -9.19 0.97 -8.01
C VAL A 43 -9.44 -0.44 -8.46
N GLY A 44 -8.63 -1.38 -7.96
CA GLY A 44 -8.91 -2.78 -8.17
C GLY A 44 -7.97 -3.71 -7.41
N PHE A 45 -8.36 -4.98 -7.32
CA PHE A 45 -7.52 -6.05 -6.83
C PHE A 45 -7.52 -7.24 -7.78
N VAL A 46 -6.47 -8.04 -7.69
CA VAL A 46 -6.29 -9.24 -8.49
C VAL A 46 -6.31 -10.45 -7.58
N THR A 47 -7.15 -11.43 -7.90
CA THR A 47 -7.05 -12.75 -7.27
C THR A 47 -5.84 -13.47 -7.83
N SER A 48 -5.14 -14.24 -6.98
CA SER A 48 -3.93 -14.96 -7.38
C SER A 48 -4.15 -16.45 -7.26
N ASN A 49 -3.73 -17.21 -8.28
CA ASN A 49 -3.65 -18.68 -8.27
C ASN A 49 -4.92 -19.35 -7.74
N GLN A 50 -6.07 -19.00 -8.33
CA GLN A 50 -7.34 -19.65 -7.99
C GLN A 50 -7.30 -21.16 -8.29
N ALA A 51 -8.33 -21.90 -7.89
CA ALA A 51 -8.38 -23.36 -8.09
C ALA A 51 -8.23 -23.77 -9.58
N ASP A 52 -8.68 -22.91 -10.49
CA ASP A 52 -8.53 -23.04 -11.94
C ASP A 52 -7.21 -22.45 -12.48
N ARG A 53 -6.29 -22.07 -11.60
CA ARG A 53 -5.03 -21.35 -11.88
C ARG A 53 -5.22 -19.99 -12.55
N SER A 54 -6.43 -19.43 -12.52
CA SER A 54 -6.69 -18.10 -13.06
C SER A 54 -6.29 -17.01 -12.06
N ASN A 55 -6.01 -15.84 -12.63
CA ASN A 55 -5.91 -14.58 -11.91
C ASN A 55 -7.00 -13.66 -12.44
N ARG A 56 -7.87 -13.13 -11.57
CA ARG A 56 -9.01 -12.30 -11.97
C ARG A 56 -8.90 -10.91 -11.39
N LEU A 57 -9.00 -9.91 -12.27
CA LEU A 57 -9.10 -8.50 -11.90
C LEU A 57 -10.54 -8.15 -11.52
N PHE A 58 -10.69 -7.51 -10.37
CA PHE A 58 -11.90 -6.82 -9.94
C PHE A 58 -11.57 -5.34 -9.82
N ALA A 59 -12.18 -4.50 -10.65
CA ALA A 59 -11.85 -3.08 -10.69
C ALA A 59 -13.10 -2.21 -10.88
N LYS A 60 -13.05 -0.98 -10.37
CA LYS A 60 -14.09 0.02 -10.53
C LYS A 60 -13.52 1.43 -10.42
N VAL A 61 -14.18 2.39 -11.07
CA VAL A 61 -13.94 3.82 -10.84
C VAL A 61 -14.83 4.26 -9.67
N LEU A 62 -14.22 4.77 -8.61
CA LEU A 62 -14.90 5.31 -7.44
C LEU A 62 -15.11 6.81 -7.57
N ASN A 63 -16.32 7.24 -7.23
CA ASN A 63 -16.71 8.63 -7.05
C ASN A 63 -16.75 8.97 -5.55
N LYS A 64 -16.95 10.26 -5.25
CA LYS A 64 -17.13 10.72 -3.87
C LYS A 64 -18.31 9.99 -3.22
N GLY A 65 -18.04 9.36 -2.08
CA GLY A 65 -19.03 8.61 -1.29
C GLY A 65 -19.08 7.11 -1.61
N ASP A 66 -18.43 6.66 -2.68
CA ASP A 66 -18.34 5.23 -2.99
C ASP A 66 -17.38 4.51 -2.02
N VAL A 67 -17.66 3.23 -1.77
CA VAL A 67 -16.84 2.35 -0.93
C VAL A 67 -16.40 1.15 -1.75
N PHE A 68 -15.17 0.70 -1.52
CA PHE A 68 -14.61 -0.49 -2.13
C PHE A 68 -13.85 -1.31 -1.09
N VAL A 69 -13.94 -2.64 -1.17
CA VAL A 69 -13.33 -3.55 -0.21
C VAL A 69 -12.19 -4.30 -0.89
N PHE A 70 -11.02 -4.29 -0.25
CA PHE A 70 -9.87 -5.10 -0.64
C PHE A 70 -9.76 -6.30 0.30
N PRO A 71 -9.89 -7.54 -0.19
CA PRO A 71 -9.65 -8.72 0.64
C PRO A 71 -8.21 -8.77 1.15
N GLN A 72 -8.02 -9.28 2.37
CA GLN A 72 -6.71 -9.35 3.02
C GLN A 72 -5.70 -10.16 2.18
N GLY A 73 -4.51 -9.61 2.01
CA GLY A 73 -3.38 -10.29 1.36
C GLY A 73 -3.39 -10.27 -0.17
N LEU A 74 -4.43 -9.70 -0.81
CA LEU A 74 -4.47 -9.59 -2.26
C LEU A 74 -3.75 -8.34 -2.77
N ILE A 75 -3.11 -8.50 -3.93
CA ILE A 75 -2.52 -7.39 -4.69
C ILE A 75 -3.64 -6.46 -5.13
N HIS A 76 -3.50 -5.17 -4.84
CA HIS A 76 -4.46 -4.16 -5.22
C HIS A 76 -3.76 -2.84 -5.56
N PHE A 77 -4.50 -1.94 -6.22
CA PHE A 77 -4.00 -0.65 -6.65
C PHE A 77 -5.08 0.44 -6.54
N GLN A 78 -4.62 1.69 -6.51
CA GLN A 78 -5.43 2.87 -6.69
C GLN A 78 -4.70 3.81 -7.66
N PHE A 79 -5.42 4.34 -8.64
CA PHE A 79 -4.88 5.23 -9.66
C PHE A 79 -5.85 6.38 -9.91
N ASN A 80 -5.35 7.62 -9.92
CA ASN A 80 -6.13 8.77 -10.36
C ASN A 80 -5.82 9.04 -11.83
N PRO A 81 -6.73 8.74 -12.78
CA PRO A 81 -6.48 8.93 -14.20
C PRO A 81 -6.52 10.40 -14.64
N VAL A 82 -7.00 11.31 -13.79
CA VAL A 82 -7.18 12.73 -14.14
C VAL A 82 -6.25 13.59 -13.28
N HIS A 83 -5.05 13.85 -13.82
CA HIS A 83 -3.94 14.47 -13.10
C HIS A 83 -4.25 15.88 -12.55
N ASP A 84 -5.13 16.65 -13.20
CA ASP A 84 -5.52 18.00 -12.81
C ASP A 84 -6.68 18.05 -11.80
N LYS A 85 -7.28 16.89 -11.48
CA LYS A 85 -8.35 16.77 -10.48
C LYS A 85 -7.88 15.90 -9.32
N PRO A 86 -7.46 16.50 -8.20
CA PRO A 86 -7.07 15.74 -7.02
C PRO A 86 -8.18 14.80 -6.55
N ALA A 87 -7.80 13.63 -6.05
CA ALA A 87 -8.69 12.67 -5.41
C ALA A 87 -8.14 12.31 -4.03
N VAL A 88 -9.03 12.11 -3.05
CA VAL A 88 -8.68 11.73 -1.68
C VAL A 88 -9.54 10.54 -1.29
N ALA A 89 -8.93 9.56 -0.63
CA ALA A 89 -9.62 8.41 -0.05
C ALA A 89 -9.20 8.23 1.40
N LEU A 90 -10.14 7.71 2.20
CA LEU A 90 -9.88 7.24 3.56
C LEU A 90 -9.92 5.71 3.54
N ALA A 91 -8.88 5.09 4.07
CA ALA A 91 -8.79 3.64 4.20
C ALA A 91 -8.84 3.27 5.69
N ALA A 92 -9.64 2.24 6.00
CA ALA A 92 -9.69 1.61 7.30
C ALA A 92 -9.23 0.16 7.16
N LEU A 93 -8.47 -0.33 8.14
CA LEU A 93 -7.92 -1.68 8.15
C LEU A 93 -8.32 -2.37 9.45
N SER A 94 -8.53 -3.69 9.39
CA SER A 94 -8.98 -4.50 10.53
C SER A 94 -7.84 -4.94 11.47
N SER A 95 -6.66 -4.31 11.38
CA SER A 95 -5.49 -4.59 12.22
C SER A 95 -4.83 -3.29 12.67
N GLN A 96 -4.34 -3.25 13.91
CA GLN A 96 -3.53 -2.14 14.44
C GLN A 96 -2.17 -2.01 13.74
N ASN A 97 -1.71 -3.08 13.10
CA ASN A 97 -0.49 -3.10 12.32
C ASN A 97 -0.73 -3.96 11.07
N PRO A 98 -1.42 -3.42 10.04
CA PRO A 98 -1.77 -4.17 8.85
C PRO A 98 -0.56 -4.48 7.96
N GLY A 99 0.52 -3.71 8.11
CA GLY A 99 1.67 -3.74 7.20
C GLY A 99 1.32 -3.22 5.81
N ALA A 100 2.36 -3.03 4.99
CA ALA A 100 2.22 -2.72 3.58
C ALA A 100 3.41 -3.29 2.81
N ILE A 101 3.15 -3.92 1.67
CA ILE A 101 4.18 -4.42 0.76
C ILE A 101 4.00 -3.71 -0.58
N THR A 102 4.87 -2.74 -0.85
CA THR A 102 4.92 -2.08 -2.16
C THR A 102 5.62 -2.99 -3.15
N ILE A 103 4.86 -3.64 -4.04
CA ILE A 103 5.33 -4.75 -4.89
C ILE A 103 6.60 -4.40 -5.67
N ALA A 104 6.58 -3.30 -6.43
CA ALA A 104 7.74 -2.91 -7.24
C ALA A 104 8.98 -2.68 -6.39
N ASN A 105 8.84 -1.98 -5.25
CA ASN A 105 9.95 -1.73 -4.34
C ASN A 105 10.46 -3.00 -3.66
N ALA A 106 9.57 -3.92 -3.29
CA ALA A 106 9.94 -5.20 -2.69
C ALA A 106 10.66 -6.13 -3.69
N VAL A 107 10.24 -6.13 -4.96
CA VAL A 107 10.80 -6.99 -6.01
C VAL A 107 12.09 -6.42 -6.61
N PHE A 108 12.12 -5.13 -6.92
CA PHE A 108 13.22 -4.49 -7.65
C PHE A 108 14.10 -3.58 -6.77
N GLY A 109 13.64 -3.17 -5.58
CA GLY A 109 14.34 -2.25 -4.69
C GLY A 109 14.85 -2.88 -3.38
N SER A 110 14.83 -4.21 -3.26
CA SER A 110 15.27 -4.91 -2.05
C SER A 110 16.76 -4.70 -1.77
N LYS A 111 17.14 -4.79 -0.49
CA LYS A 111 18.55 -4.74 -0.05
C LYS A 111 18.84 -5.95 0.85
N PRO A 112 19.69 -6.90 0.43
CA PRO A 112 20.34 -7.00 -0.89
C PRO A 112 19.34 -7.18 -2.06
N PRO A 113 19.71 -6.85 -3.31
CA PRO A 113 18.85 -7.02 -4.47
C PRO A 113 18.60 -8.51 -4.77
N ILE A 114 17.41 -8.84 -5.26
CA ILE A 114 17.14 -10.15 -5.85
C ILE A 114 18.02 -10.29 -7.10
N SER A 115 18.62 -11.47 -7.29
CA SER A 115 19.45 -11.76 -8.47
C SER A 115 18.70 -11.46 -9.78
N ASP A 116 19.39 -10.78 -10.68
CA ASP A 116 18.97 -10.50 -12.04
C ASP A 116 18.62 -11.77 -12.82
N ASP A 117 19.36 -12.88 -12.62
CA ASP A 117 19.04 -14.19 -13.20
C ASP A 117 17.67 -14.72 -12.75
N VAL A 118 17.37 -14.60 -11.46
CA VAL A 118 16.08 -15.04 -10.90
C VAL A 118 14.94 -14.20 -11.47
N LEU A 119 15.10 -12.87 -11.48
CA LEU A 119 14.07 -11.96 -11.99
C LEU A 119 13.91 -12.07 -13.50
N ALA A 120 15.00 -12.14 -14.27
CA ALA A 120 14.95 -12.32 -15.72
C ALA A 120 14.23 -13.62 -16.08
N LYS A 121 14.50 -14.71 -15.35
CA LYS A 121 13.80 -15.98 -15.54
C LYS A 121 12.32 -15.90 -15.15
N ALA A 122 11.98 -15.28 -14.02
CA ALA A 122 10.62 -15.17 -13.52
C ALA A 122 9.74 -14.28 -14.40
N PHE A 123 10.26 -13.13 -14.84
CA PHE A 123 9.55 -12.17 -15.69
C PHE A 123 9.70 -12.47 -17.18
N GLN A 124 10.53 -13.44 -17.57
CA GLN A 124 10.79 -13.86 -18.95
C GLN A 124 11.30 -12.72 -19.84
N VAL A 125 12.19 -11.90 -19.28
CA VAL A 125 12.81 -10.74 -19.95
C VAL A 125 14.33 -10.85 -19.96
N GLN A 126 14.99 -9.97 -20.70
CA GLN A 126 16.45 -9.88 -20.71
C GLN A 126 16.96 -9.23 -19.43
N LYS A 127 18.18 -9.59 -19.00
CA LYS A 127 18.82 -9.02 -17.81
C LYS A 127 18.87 -7.49 -17.82
N GLY A 128 19.22 -6.88 -18.96
CA GLY A 128 19.25 -5.42 -19.08
C GLY A 128 17.91 -4.72 -18.77
N THR A 129 16.78 -5.41 -18.97
CA THR A 129 15.45 -4.90 -18.55
C THR A 129 15.31 -4.94 -17.03
N ILE A 130 15.79 -6.01 -16.39
CA ILE A 130 15.81 -6.11 -14.92
C ILE A 130 16.74 -5.07 -14.32
N ASP A 131 17.94 -4.89 -14.87
CA ASP A 131 18.89 -3.87 -14.42
C ASP A 131 18.25 -2.48 -14.47
N TRP A 132 17.54 -2.19 -15.57
CA TRP A 132 16.80 -0.94 -15.70
C TRP A 132 15.71 -0.79 -14.64
N LEU A 133 14.90 -1.83 -14.39
CA LEU A 133 13.85 -1.83 -13.37
C LEU A 133 14.41 -1.66 -11.95
N GLN A 134 15.54 -2.32 -11.63
CA GLN A 134 16.21 -2.19 -10.34
C GLN A 134 16.85 -0.82 -10.13
N ALA A 135 17.13 -0.08 -11.21
CA ALA A 135 17.61 1.30 -11.16
C ALA A 135 16.48 2.34 -10.97
N GLN A 136 15.20 1.95 -11.10
CA GLN A 136 14.08 2.87 -10.89
C GLN A 136 13.73 2.97 -9.40
N PHE A 137 13.97 4.14 -8.78
CA PHE A 137 13.68 4.36 -7.37
C PHE A 137 12.34 5.06 -7.16
N TRP A 138 11.57 4.55 -6.20
CA TRP A 138 10.20 5.00 -5.92
C TRP A 138 10.11 6.50 -5.52
N GLU A 139 11.14 7.05 -4.86
CA GLU A 139 11.15 8.44 -4.39
C GLU A 139 11.29 9.47 -5.52
N ASN A 140 11.73 9.02 -6.71
CA ASN A 140 12.02 9.87 -7.86
C ASN A 140 11.23 9.42 -9.10
N ASN A 141 9.95 9.08 -8.95
CA ASN A 141 9.09 8.81 -10.11
C ASN A 141 8.89 10.11 -10.92
N HIS A 142 9.51 10.16 -12.10
CA HIS A 142 9.45 11.28 -13.05
C HIS A 142 8.36 11.11 -14.13
N TYR A 143 7.43 10.18 -13.92
CA TYR A 143 6.34 9.85 -14.84
C TYR A 143 4.98 10.11 -14.18
#